data_AF-A0A1G5J3Y2-F1
#
_entry.id   AF-A0A1G5J3Y2-F1
#
_cell.length_a   1.000
_cell.length_b   1.000
_cell.length_c   1.000
_cell.angle_alpha   90.00
_cell.angle_beta   90.00
_cell.angle_gamma   90.00
#
_symmetry.space_group_name_H-M   'P 1'
#
loop_
_entity.id
_entity.type
_entity.pdbx_description
1 polymer ?
#
loop_
_entity_poly.entity_id
_entity_poly.type
_entity_poly.pdbx_seq_one_letter_code
_entity_poly.pdbx_strand_id
1 'polypeptide(L)'
;MENETNHTNSNIVRLQDYLKYLRESHGYSQEQVADELHISRQTYSHYECGRIVPPVNTLFSLAAFFDITAETLIRLAEADYKRNTGKESFDALPDPDAWMDNVRSDMEVRPGDICDYNIFIETNRKRFDKLNREEKCCLFYFDSLLRNQKNDAITYMKIAKSNNNSEQPGEGADADPN
;
A
#
# COMPACT_ATOMS: atom_id res chain seq x y z
N MET A 1 -18.49 -36.37 24.94
CA MET A 1 -18.79 -35.23 24.07
C MET A 1 -17.68 -35.20 23.06
N GLU A 2 -17.91 -35.92 21.98
CA GLU A 2 -16.92 -36.31 20.99
C GLU A 2 -16.77 -35.25 19.91
N ASN A 3 -15.52 -35.18 19.43
CA ASN A 3 -15.05 -34.79 18.11
C ASN A 3 -14.85 -33.30 17.87
N GLU A 4 -13.64 -32.82 18.17
CA GLU A 4 -12.49 -32.86 17.26
C GLU A 4 -12.56 -31.68 16.29
N THR A 5 -11.82 -30.65 16.68
CA THR A 5 -11.31 -29.62 15.78
C THR A 5 -10.54 -30.30 14.65
N ASN A 6 -11.25 -30.62 13.57
CA ASN A 6 -10.66 -31.00 12.30
C ASN A 6 -9.85 -29.80 11.80
N HIS A 7 -8.60 -29.73 12.26
CA HIS A 7 -7.48 -29.21 11.48
C HIS A 7 -7.52 -29.97 10.15
N THR A 8 -8.25 -29.42 9.20
CA THR A 8 -8.37 -30.00 7.87
C THR A 8 -7.00 -29.89 7.24
N ASN A 9 -6.37 -31.07 7.14
CA ASN A 9 -5.21 -31.37 6.34
C ASN A 9 -5.10 -30.42 5.14
N SER A 10 -4.07 -29.59 5.16
CA SER A 10 -3.67 -28.70 4.06
C SER A 10 -3.32 -29.51 2.81
N ASN A 11 -4.34 -29.93 2.08
CA ASN A 11 -4.22 -30.22 0.66
C ASN A 11 -4.16 -28.85 -0.01
N ILE A 12 -3.02 -28.49 -0.60
CA ILE A 12 -2.75 -27.16 -1.15
C ILE A 12 -3.73 -26.91 -2.31
N VAL A 13 -4.85 -26.26 -2.02
CA VAL A 13 -5.87 -25.92 -3.02
C VAL A 13 -5.38 -24.71 -3.81
N ARG A 14 -5.45 -24.77 -5.15
CA ARG A 14 -5.19 -23.61 -6.01
C ARG A 14 -6.48 -22.81 -6.21
N LEU A 15 -6.37 -21.50 -6.48
CA LEU A 15 -7.55 -20.65 -6.69
C LEU A 15 -8.45 -21.20 -7.80
N GLN A 16 -7.87 -21.62 -8.94
CA GLN A 16 -8.66 -22.10 -10.07
C GLN A 16 -9.47 -23.36 -9.75
N ASP A 17 -8.90 -24.27 -8.95
CA ASP A 17 -9.54 -25.50 -8.55
C ASP A 17 -10.67 -25.21 -7.55
N TYR A 18 -10.45 -24.24 -6.66
CA TYR A 18 -11.45 -23.79 -5.70
C TYR A 18 -12.63 -23.09 -6.38
N LEU A 19 -12.38 -22.23 -7.38
CA LEU A 19 -13.45 -21.58 -8.15
C LEU A 19 -14.31 -22.61 -8.88
N LYS A 20 -13.67 -23.60 -9.51
CA LYS A 20 -14.37 -24.70 -10.16
C LYS A 20 -15.21 -25.51 -9.16
N TYR A 21 -14.64 -25.82 -7.99
CA TYR A 21 -15.35 -26.50 -6.92
C TYR A 21 -16.58 -25.71 -6.45
N LEU A 22 -16.45 -24.41 -6.19
CA LEU A 22 -17.57 -23.55 -5.79
C LEU A 22 -18.68 -23.56 -6.84
N ARG A 23 -18.31 -23.41 -8.11
CA ARG A 23 -19.28 -23.46 -9.21
C ARG A 23 -20.04 -24.80 -9.24
N GLU A 24 -19.32 -25.91 -9.16
CA GLU A 24 -19.89 -27.26 -9.25
C GLU A 24 -20.74 -27.62 -8.02
N SER A 25 -20.33 -27.19 -6.83
CA SER A 25 -21.09 -27.44 -5.59
C SER A 25 -22.40 -26.67 -5.54
N HIS A 26 -22.47 -25.51 -6.19
CA HIS A 26 -23.70 -24.71 -6.32
C HIS A 26 -24.51 -25.06 -7.58
N GLY A 27 -24.04 -25.98 -8.42
CA GLY A 27 -24.75 -26.42 -9.62
C GLY A 27 -24.80 -25.39 -10.76
N TYR A 28 -23.87 -24.43 -10.77
CA TYR A 28 -23.81 -23.42 -11.82
C TYR A 28 -22.98 -23.86 -13.03
N SER A 29 -23.34 -23.37 -14.20
CA SER A 29 -22.52 -23.42 -15.40
C SER A 29 -21.57 -22.24 -15.47
N GLN A 30 -20.48 -22.37 -16.24
CA GLN A 30 -19.54 -21.25 -16.45
C GLN A 30 -20.21 -20.01 -17.07
N GLU A 31 -21.28 -20.21 -17.87
CA GLU A 31 -22.06 -19.10 -18.44
C GLU A 31 -22.77 -18.32 -17.34
N GLN A 32 -23.47 -19.02 -16.45
CA GLN A 32 -24.24 -18.38 -15.37
C GLN A 32 -23.36 -17.57 -14.42
N VAL A 33 -22.17 -18.08 -14.07
CA VAL A 33 -21.24 -17.31 -13.23
C VAL A 33 -20.68 -16.11 -13.99
N ALA A 34 -20.40 -16.26 -15.29
CA ALA A 34 -19.93 -15.14 -16.12
C ALA A 34 -20.98 -14.03 -16.27
N ASP A 35 -22.25 -14.42 -16.45
CA ASP A 35 -23.39 -13.51 -16.54
C ASP A 35 -23.56 -12.68 -15.27
N GLU A 36 -23.50 -13.33 -14.10
CA GLU A 36 -23.57 -12.67 -12.80
C GLU A 36 -22.42 -11.68 -12.61
N LEU A 37 -21.21 -12.07 -13.00
CA LEU A 37 -20.02 -11.22 -12.90
C LEU A 37 -19.94 -10.15 -14.00
N HIS A 38 -20.88 -10.14 -14.94
CA HIS A 38 -20.89 -9.27 -16.11
C HIS A 38 -19.59 -9.34 -16.94
N ILE A 39 -19.09 -10.56 -17.13
CA ILE A 39 -17.90 -10.86 -17.95
C ILE A 39 -18.23 -11.89 -19.03
N SER A 40 -17.32 -12.07 -19.99
CA SER A 40 -17.49 -13.15 -20.96
C SER A 40 -17.30 -14.53 -20.32
N ARG A 41 -18.04 -15.54 -20.78
CA ARG A 41 -17.82 -16.95 -20.44
C ARG A 41 -16.36 -17.38 -20.59
N GLN A 42 -15.70 -16.91 -21.65
CA GLN A 42 -14.29 -17.20 -21.92
C GLN A 42 -13.39 -16.64 -20.81
N THR A 43 -13.66 -15.42 -20.34
CA THR A 43 -12.95 -14.80 -19.22
C THR A 43 -13.08 -15.65 -17.97
N TYR A 44 -14.29 -16.08 -17.63
CA TYR A 44 -14.51 -16.94 -16.46
C TYR A 44 -13.82 -18.31 -16.61
N SER A 45 -13.88 -18.91 -17.80
CA SER A 45 -13.14 -20.14 -18.09
C SER A 45 -11.62 -19.98 -17.92
N HIS A 46 -11.06 -18.81 -18.24
CA HIS A 46 -9.65 -18.53 -18.00
C HIS A 46 -9.29 -18.47 -16.52
N TYR A 47 -10.22 -18.07 -15.65
CA TYR A 47 -10.04 -18.13 -14.19
C TYR A 47 -9.99 -19.57 -13.70
N GLU A 48 -10.96 -20.42 -14.09
CA GLU A 48 -11.00 -21.83 -13.69
C GLU A 48 -9.87 -22.68 -14.29
N CYS A 49 -9.22 -22.21 -15.34
CA CYS A 49 -8.04 -22.84 -15.92
C CYS A 49 -6.71 -22.26 -15.38
N GLY A 50 -6.76 -21.26 -14.50
CA GLY A 50 -5.57 -20.57 -13.97
C GLY A 50 -4.75 -19.82 -15.02
N ARG A 51 -5.32 -19.50 -16.19
CA ARG A 51 -4.64 -18.72 -17.25
C ARG A 51 -4.52 -17.25 -16.89
N ILE A 52 -5.54 -16.73 -16.20
CA ILE A 52 -5.62 -15.34 -15.75
C ILE A 52 -6.09 -15.37 -14.30
N VAL A 53 -5.50 -14.53 -13.44
CA VAL A 53 -5.97 -14.35 -12.07
C VAL A 53 -7.11 -13.33 -12.07
N PRO A 54 -8.26 -13.62 -11.42
CA PRO A 54 -9.34 -12.63 -11.31
C PRO A 54 -8.84 -11.36 -10.59
N PRO A 55 -9.20 -10.16 -11.07
CA PRO A 55 -8.87 -8.94 -10.36
C PRO A 55 -9.61 -8.87 -9.03
N VAL A 56 -9.09 -8.06 -8.09
CA VAL A 56 -9.62 -7.97 -6.72
C VAL A 56 -11.14 -7.71 -6.68
N ASN A 57 -11.65 -6.80 -7.52
CA ASN A 57 -13.09 -6.53 -7.60
C ASN A 57 -13.91 -7.76 -8.00
N THR A 58 -13.38 -8.60 -8.90
CA THR A 58 -14.01 -9.86 -9.30
C THR A 58 -13.95 -10.89 -8.18
N LEU A 59 -12.86 -10.93 -7.39
CA LEU A 59 -12.79 -11.79 -6.20
C LEU A 59 -13.87 -11.42 -5.16
N PHE A 60 -14.12 -10.12 -4.94
CA PHE A 60 -15.22 -9.68 -4.08
C PHE A 60 -16.59 -10.07 -4.63
N SER A 61 -16.78 -9.93 -5.95
CA SER A 61 -18.05 -10.28 -6.61
C SER A 61 -18.31 -11.79 -6.55
N LEU A 62 -17.28 -12.60 -6.76
CA LEU A 62 -17.31 -14.06 -6.58
C LEU A 62 -17.64 -14.46 -5.14
N ALA A 63 -17.01 -13.80 -4.17
CA ALA A 63 -17.26 -14.06 -2.76
C ALA A 63 -18.71 -13.75 -2.37
N ALA A 64 -19.25 -12.64 -2.84
CA ALA A 64 -20.65 -12.28 -2.64
C ALA A 64 -21.61 -13.26 -3.34
N PHE A 65 -21.30 -13.67 -4.57
CA PHE A 65 -22.13 -14.61 -5.34
C PHE A 65 -22.22 -16.00 -4.72
N PHE A 66 -21.09 -16.52 -4.21
CA PHE A 66 -21.02 -17.84 -3.58
C PHE A 66 -21.25 -17.83 -2.06
N ASP A 67 -21.62 -16.67 -1.49
CA ASP A 67 -21.84 -16.49 -0.05
C ASP A 67 -20.67 -16.97 0.83
N ILE A 68 -19.45 -16.53 0.47
CA ILE A 68 -18.21 -16.82 1.21
C ILE A 68 -17.43 -15.55 1.55
N THR A 69 -16.42 -15.67 2.42
CA THR A 69 -15.51 -14.57 2.71
C THR A 69 -14.52 -14.32 1.58
N ALA A 70 -14.38 -13.06 1.16
CA ALA A 70 -13.39 -12.67 0.15
C ALA A 70 -11.95 -12.98 0.58
N GLU A 71 -11.66 -13.01 1.89
CA GLU A 71 -10.36 -13.39 2.44
C GLU A 71 -9.90 -14.76 1.92
N THR A 72 -10.80 -15.74 1.81
CA THR A 72 -10.48 -17.09 1.32
C THR A 72 -9.95 -17.03 -0.10
N LEU A 73 -10.65 -16.32 -0.99
CA LEU A 73 -10.24 -16.17 -2.40
C LEU A 73 -8.95 -15.37 -2.54
N ILE A 74 -8.77 -14.33 -1.73
CA ILE A 74 -7.56 -13.49 -1.73
C ILE A 74 -6.34 -14.31 -1.29
N ARG A 75 -6.43 -15.09 -0.21
CA ARG A 75 -5.33 -15.94 0.27
C ARG A 75 -4.91 -16.97 -0.77
N LEU A 76 -5.87 -17.56 -1.48
CA LEU A 76 -5.59 -18.49 -2.59
C LEU A 76 -4.93 -17.77 -3.77
N ALA A 77 -5.40 -16.58 -4.15
CA ALA A 77 -4.79 -15.77 -5.20
C ALA A 77 -3.34 -15.37 -4.86
N GLU A 78 -3.08 -14.99 -3.60
CA GLU A 78 -1.75 -14.66 -3.10
C GLU A 78 -0.81 -15.86 -3.11
N ALA A 79 -1.28 -17.03 -2.63
CA ALA A 79 -0.50 -18.27 -2.67
C ALA A 79 -0.15 -18.67 -4.10
N ASP A 80 -1.11 -18.55 -5.04
CA ASP A 80 -0.90 -18.82 -6.46
C ASP A 80 0.14 -17.87 -7.07
N TYR A 81 0.10 -16.59 -6.70
CA TYR A 81 1.09 -15.60 -7.12
C TYR A 81 2.50 -15.94 -6.61
N LYS A 82 2.64 -16.29 -5.33
CA LYS A 82 3.93 -16.71 -4.74
C LYS A 82 4.50 -17.94 -5.44
N ARG A 83 3.65 -18.95 -5.69
CA ARG A 83 4.05 -20.18 -6.41
C ARG A 83 4.51 -19.91 -7.85
N ASN A 84 3.86 -18.98 -8.55
CA ASN A 84 4.16 -18.71 -9.96
C ASN A 84 5.34 -17.77 -10.17
N THR A 85 5.59 -16.85 -9.24
CA THR A 85 6.67 -15.85 -9.36
C THR A 85 7.96 -16.29 -8.66
N GLY A 86 7.92 -17.32 -7.80
CA GLY A 86 9.06 -17.73 -6.98
C GLY A 86 9.53 -16.66 -6.00
N LYS A 87 8.75 -15.58 -5.84
CA LYS A 87 9.00 -14.50 -4.90
C LYS A 87 8.27 -14.84 -3.60
N GLU A 88 9.00 -15.47 -2.69
CA GLU A 88 8.63 -15.53 -1.28
C GLU A 88 8.52 -14.08 -0.78
N SER A 89 7.28 -13.67 -0.50
CA SER A 89 6.90 -12.42 0.17
C SER A 89 7.42 -11.11 -0.45
N PHE A 90 6.93 -10.02 0.11
CA PHE A 90 7.47 -8.67 -0.02
C PHE A 90 8.87 -8.54 0.64
N ASP A 91 9.60 -9.65 0.83
CA ASP A 91 10.88 -9.73 1.55
C ASP A 91 12.09 -9.44 0.65
N ALA A 92 11.85 -9.30 -0.67
CA ALA A 92 12.75 -8.60 -1.57
C ALA A 92 12.16 -7.21 -1.91
N LEU A 93 11.80 -6.44 -0.88
CA LEU A 93 12.02 -5.00 -0.97
C LEU A 93 13.47 -4.82 -1.44
N PRO A 94 13.77 -3.94 -2.43
CA PRO A 94 15.15 -3.46 -2.56
C PRO A 94 15.59 -3.09 -1.16
N ASP A 95 16.80 -3.55 -0.77
CA ASP A 95 17.41 -3.27 0.53
C ASP A 95 16.87 -1.94 1.06
N PRO A 96 16.21 -1.93 2.23
CA PRO A 96 15.71 -0.69 2.78
C PRO A 96 16.76 0.43 2.71
N ASP A 97 18.04 0.08 2.86
CA ASP A 97 19.18 0.98 2.73
C ASP A 97 19.38 1.58 1.32
N ALA A 98 19.00 0.87 0.26
CA ALA A 98 19.07 1.37 -1.12
C ALA A 98 18.07 2.51 -1.43
N TRP A 99 17.01 2.66 -0.63
CA TRP A 99 16.13 3.84 -0.65
C TRP A 99 16.25 4.73 0.61
N MET A 100 16.95 4.26 1.65
CA MET A 100 17.22 5.00 2.90
C MET A 100 18.52 5.81 2.89
N ASP A 101 19.45 5.61 1.94
CA ASP A 101 20.69 6.41 1.85
C ASP A 101 20.45 7.92 1.67
N ASN A 102 19.22 8.36 1.33
CA ASN A 102 18.84 9.76 1.20
C ASN A 102 17.70 10.24 2.12
N VAL A 103 17.36 9.49 3.17
CA VAL A 103 16.45 9.97 4.23
C VAL A 103 17.09 9.60 5.56
N ARG A 104 17.53 10.61 6.31
CA ARG A 104 18.26 10.44 7.57
C ARG A 104 17.59 9.41 8.49
N SER A 105 18.46 8.55 9.06
CA SER A 105 18.22 7.38 9.91
C SER A 105 17.41 7.59 11.19
N ASP A 106 16.92 8.79 11.49
CA ASP A 106 16.38 9.16 12.80
C ASP A 106 14.84 9.23 12.87
N MET A 107 14.12 8.92 11.79
CA MET A 107 12.66 8.93 11.80
C MET A 107 12.09 7.59 11.33
N GLU A 108 11.54 6.81 12.27
CA GLU A 108 10.78 5.59 11.97
C GLU A 108 9.53 5.96 11.15
N VAL A 109 9.65 5.91 9.82
CA VAL A 109 8.49 6.03 8.93
C VAL A 109 7.69 4.75 9.06
N ARG A 110 6.44 4.81 9.53
CA ARG A 110 5.60 3.60 9.57
C ARG A 110 5.30 3.18 8.14
N PRO A 111 5.30 1.87 7.81
CA PRO A 111 4.99 1.40 6.45
C PRO A 111 3.67 1.94 5.87
N GLY A 112 2.68 2.24 6.71
CA GLY A 112 1.40 2.87 6.30
C GLY A 112 1.53 4.32 5.85
N ASP A 113 2.52 5.06 6.35
CA ASP A 113 2.72 6.49 6.05
C ASP A 113 3.09 6.70 4.57
N ILE A 114 3.65 5.69 3.90
CA ILE A 114 4.04 5.76 2.49
C ILE A 114 2.81 5.73 1.58
N CYS A 115 1.85 4.86 1.87
CA CYS A 115 0.58 4.79 1.14
C CYS A 115 -0.24 6.08 1.36
N ASP A 116 -0.33 6.54 2.60
CA ASP A 116 -1.02 7.77 2.96
C ASP A 116 -0.37 9.00 2.33
N TYR A 117 0.97 9.03 2.26
CA TYR A 117 1.72 10.06 1.56
C TYR A 117 1.40 10.08 0.07
N ASN A 118 1.43 8.93 -0.61
CA ASN A 118 1.13 8.86 -2.05
C ASN A 118 -0.30 9.34 -2.34
N ILE A 119 -1.28 8.91 -1.55
CA ILE A 119 -2.68 9.35 -1.66
C ILE A 119 -2.79 10.86 -1.42
N PHE A 120 -2.11 11.39 -0.40
CA PHE A 120 -2.09 12.81 -0.07
C PHE A 120 -1.51 13.66 -1.22
N ILE A 121 -0.41 13.21 -1.83
CA ILE A 121 0.22 13.88 -2.95
C ILE A 121 -0.66 13.85 -4.20
N GLU A 122 -1.27 12.70 -4.52
CA GLU A 122 -2.16 12.57 -5.66
C GLU A 122 -3.40 13.46 -5.53
N THR A 123 -4.00 13.50 -4.34
CA THR A 123 -5.18 14.32 -4.05
C THR A 123 -4.89 15.82 -4.16
N ASN A 124 -3.64 16.23 -3.91
CA ASN A 124 -3.19 17.63 -3.95
C ASN A 124 -2.29 17.96 -5.16
N ARG A 125 -2.28 17.10 -6.20
CA ARG A 125 -1.31 17.17 -7.30
C ARG A 125 -1.15 18.56 -7.92
N LYS A 126 -2.26 19.25 -8.22
CA LYS A 126 -2.23 20.60 -8.82
C LYS A 126 -1.63 21.67 -7.88
N ARG A 127 -1.79 21.49 -6.58
CA ARG A 127 -1.28 22.41 -5.55
C ARG A 127 0.21 22.17 -5.27
N PHE A 128 0.66 20.92 -5.40
CA PHE A 128 2.02 20.51 -5.05
C PHE A 128 2.94 20.32 -6.26
N ASP A 129 2.48 20.63 -7.46
CA ASP A 129 3.22 20.43 -8.71
C ASP A 129 4.60 21.12 -8.73
N LYS A 130 4.69 22.30 -8.09
CA LYS A 130 5.92 23.10 -8.01
C LYS A 130 6.80 22.81 -6.79
N LEU A 131 6.36 21.93 -5.88
CA LEU A 131 7.06 21.67 -4.62
C LEU A 131 8.09 20.55 -4.79
N ASN A 132 9.24 20.70 -4.13
CA ASN A 132 10.24 19.64 -4.02
C ASN A 132 9.79 18.53 -3.06
N ARG A 133 10.62 17.49 -2.91
CA ARG A 133 10.28 16.32 -2.11
C ARG A 133 10.18 16.67 -0.63
N GLU A 134 11.12 17.44 -0.12
CA GLU A 134 11.21 17.84 1.28
C GLU A 134 9.99 18.69 1.67
N GLU A 135 9.61 19.65 0.84
CA GLU A 135 8.43 20.50 1.03
C GLU A 135 7.14 19.68 1.07
N LYS A 136 7.00 18.71 0.16
CA LYS A 136 5.86 17.78 0.13
C LYS A 136 5.79 16.94 1.40
N CYS A 137 6.92 16.38 1.84
CA CYS A 137 7.01 15.65 3.08
C CYS A 137 6.64 16.53 4.29
N CYS A 138 7.20 17.74 4.39
CA CYS A 138 6.87 18.68 5.45
C CYS A 138 5.37 18.98 5.49
N LEU A 139 4.74 19.19 4.33
CA LEU A 139 3.30 19.43 4.27
C LEU A 139 2.47 18.23 4.69
N PHE A 140 2.85 17.01 4.27
CA PHE A 140 2.18 15.79 4.68
C PHE A 140 2.21 15.63 6.20
N TYR A 141 3.40 15.67 6.81
CA TYR A 141 3.51 15.52 8.26
C TYR A 141 2.84 16.68 9.00
N PHE A 142 2.97 17.91 8.51
CA PHE A 142 2.31 19.07 9.11
C PHE A 142 0.78 18.97 9.01
N ASP A 143 0.23 18.37 7.95
CA ASP A 143 -1.21 18.13 7.83
C ASP A 143 -1.70 17.12 8.87
N SER A 144 -0.92 16.06 9.10
CA SER A 144 -1.17 14.99 10.07
C SER A 144 -1.06 15.41 11.55
N LEU A 145 -0.51 16.59 11.86
CA LEU A 145 -0.40 17.09 13.24
C LEU A 145 -1.73 17.61 13.81
N LEU A 146 -1.88 17.58 15.13
CA LEU A 146 -2.97 18.28 15.82
C LEU A 146 -2.75 19.80 15.81
N ARG A 147 -3.82 20.59 15.95
CA ARG A 147 -3.77 22.06 15.86
C ARG A 147 -2.78 22.71 16.83
N ASN A 148 -2.68 22.20 18.07
CA ASN A 148 -1.69 22.66 19.05
C ASN A 148 -0.27 22.33 18.60
N GLN A 149 -0.01 21.11 18.12
CA GLN A 149 1.29 20.68 17.63
C GLN A 149 1.73 21.48 16.40
N LYS A 150 0.79 21.83 15.50
CA LYS A 150 1.05 22.74 14.36
C LYS A 150 1.51 24.10 14.85
N ASN A 151 0.86 24.65 15.88
CA ASN A 151 1.23 25.95 16.45
C ASN A 151 2.61 25.90 17.12
N ASP A 152 2.92 24.83 17.84
CA ASP A 152 4.22 24.63 18.47
C ASP A 152 5.32 24.51 17.42
N ALA A 153 5.08 23.73 16.36
CA ALA A 153 6.00 23.60 15.22
C ALA A 153 6.25 24.96 14.53
N ILE A 154 5.18 25.73 14.26
CA ILE A 154 5.33 27.09 13.70
C ILE A 154 6.13 27.98 14.63
N THR A 155 5.88 27.91 15.94
CA THR A 155 6.57 28.73 16.94
C THR A 155 8.06 28.40 16.95
N TYR A 156 8.40 27.13 16.97
CA TYR A 156 9.79 26.67 16.86
C TYR A 156 10.46 27.16 15.58
N MET A 157 9.81 27.00 14.42
CA MET A 157 10.35 27.46 13.14
C MET A 157 10.60 28.99 13.12
N LYS A 158 9.71 29.78 13.74
CA LYS A 158 9.88 31.23 13.86
C LYS A 158 11.08 31.60 14.72
N ILE A 159 11.25 30.93 15.86
CA ILE A 159 12.40 31.15 16.77
C ILE A 159 13.70 30.79 16.06
N ALA A 160 13.78 29.61 15.45
CA ALA A 160 14.96 29.16 14.71
C ALA A 160 15.35 30.13 13.58
N LYS A 161 14.37 30.63 12.83
CA LYS A 161 14.61 31.64 11.78
C LYS A 161 15.14 32.96 12.35
N SER A 162 14.62 33.41 13.49
CA SER A 162 15.07 34.65 14.13
C SER A 162 16.53 34.56 14.60
N ASN A 163 16.94 33.41 15.14
CA ASN A 163 18.29 33.19 15.64
C ASN A 163 19.34 33.10 14.51
N ASN A 164 18.98 32.53 13.36
CA ASN A 164 19.88 32.49 12.19
C ASN A 164 20.13 33.88 11.56
N ASN A 165 19.24 34.85 11.78
CA ASN A 165 19.41 36.23 11.29
C ASN A 165 20.34 37.09 12.17
N SER A 166 20.72 36.62 13.37
CA SER A 166 21.64 37.33 14.27
C SER A 166 23.13 36.96 14.09
N GLU A 167 23.47 36.03 13.19
CA GLU A 167 24.84 35.52 12.96
C GLU A 167 25.42 35.87 11.57
N GLN A 168 25.24 37.11 11.08
CA GLN A 168 26.02 37.62 9.93
C GLN A 168 27.14 38.55 10.46
N PRO A 169 28.44 38.32 10.14
CA PRO A 169 29.53 39.12 10.67
C PRO A 169 29.57 40.50 10.00
N GLY A 170 29.71 41.55 10.82
CA GLY A 170 29.96 42.91 10.35
C GLY A 170 31.29 42.98 9.62
N GLU A 171 31.23 43.24 8.32
CA GLU A 171 32.35 43.70 7.50
C GLU A 171 32.52 45.21 7.73
N GLY A 172 33.75 45.64 8.07
CA GLY A 172 34.18 47.04 7.99
C GLY A 172 34.46 47.74 9.32
N ALA A 173 35.72 47.68 9.77
CA ALA A 173 36.37 48.84 10.37
C ALA A 173 37.87 48.77 10.03
N ASP A 174 38.22 49.49 8.97
CA ASP A 174 39.57 49.97 8.69
C ASP A 174 40.25 50.52 9.95
N ALA A 175 41.52 50.18 10.16
CA ALA A 175 42.59 51.12 10.51
C ALA A 175 43.89 50.34 10.84
N ASP A 176 44.72 50.12 9.82
CA ASP A 176 46.16 50.42 9.91
C ASP A 176 46.26 51.93 9.53
N PRO A 177 47.14 52.79 10.09
CA PRO A 177 48.54 52.47 10.39
C PRO A 177 49.13 53.08 11.69
N ASN A 178 50.12 52.38 12.27
CA ASN A 178 51.52 52.83 12.47
C ASN A 178 52.20 52.05 13.60
#